data_AF-A0A317Z6B3-F1
#
_entry.id   AF-A0A317Z6B3-F1
#
_cell.length_a   1.000
_cell.length_b   1.000
_cell.length_c   1.000
_cell.angle_alpha   90.00
_cell.angle_beta   90.00
_cell.angle_gamma   90.00
#
_symmetry.space_group_name_H-M   'P 1'
#
loop_
_entity.id
_entity.type
_entity.pdbx_description
1 polymer ?
#
loop_
_entity_poly.entity_id
_entity_poly.type
_entity_poly.pdbx_seq_one_letter_code
_entity_poly.pdbx_strand_id
1 'polypeptide(L)'
;KVYGQKVCGFLTEMVANADGIEAVICGIGINLNHDVEDFDEALQQTATSVKLQYGKIINRYDFLEQLMQRIEVRYQQFLTEPFTTIKDEYIQRSNIWNKQLRFTEGKQQFYGNVMEIDDQGFLLVVDRDGDFHRLMSADIEF
;
A
#
# COMPACT_ATOMS: atom_id res chain seq x y z
N LYS A 1 -3.51 2.74 5.81
CA LYS A 1 -4.17 2.50 7.11
C LYS A 1 -4.77 3.81 7.62
N VAL A 2 -5.87 3.81 8.36
CA VAL A 2 -6.45 4.98 9.04
C VAL A 2 -6.36 4.72 10.54
N TYR A 3 -5.73 5.61 11.30
CA TYR A 3 -5.42 5.44 12.74
C TYR A 3 -4.86 4.05 13.12
N GLY A 4 -3.98 3.49 12.28
CA GLY A 4 -3.36 2.17 12.51
C GLY A 4 -4.15 0.97 12.00
N GLN A 5 -5.41 1.15 11.57
CA GLN A 5 -6.27 0.09 11.06
C GLN A 5 -6.29 0.03 9.53
N LYS A 6 -6.37 -1.17 8.96
CA LYS A 6 -6.38 -1.44 7.52
C LYS A 6 -7.80 -1.27 6.97
N VAL A 7 -7.95 -0.35 6.03
CA VAL A 7 -9.22 -0.06 5.33
C VAL A 7 -9.22 -0.57 3.89
N CYS A 8 -8.04 -0.72 3.30
CA CYS A 8 -7.83 -1.14 1.92
C CYS A 8 -6.59 -2.03 1.86
N GLY A 9 -6.66 -3.05 1.01
CA GLY A 9 -5.51 -3.77 0.49
C GLY A 9 -5.62 -3.79 -1.03
N PHE A 10 -4.49 -3.64 -1.71
CA PHE A 10 -4.42 -3.82 -3.16
C PHE A 10 -3.19 -4.64 -3.52
N LEU A 11 -3.26 -5.33 -4.65
CA LEU A 11 -2.18 -6.13 -5.22
C LEU A 11 -2.16 -5.91 -6.72
N THR A 12 -0.97 -5.78 -7.28
CA THR A 12 -0.78 -5.64 -8.73
C THR A 12 0.02 -6.82 -9.24
N GLU A 13 -0.55 -7.54 -10.19
CA GLU A 13 0.05 -8.67 -10.87
C GLU A 13 0.24 -8.33 -12.35
N MET A 14 1.18 -9.01 -13.01
CA MET A 14 1.45 -8.78 -14.43
C MET A 14 1.48 -10.10 -15.19
N VAL A 15 0.92 -10.08 -16.40
CA VAL A 15 1.13 -11.10 -17.41
C VAL A 15 2.07 -10.51 -18.44
N ALA A 16 3.23 -11.13 -18.62
CA ALA A 16 4.28 -10.64 -19.51
C ALA A 16 5.00 -11.80 -20.18
N ASN A 17 5.56 -11.52 -21.36
CA ASN A 17 6.44 -12.41 -22.09
C ASN A 17 7.75 -11.67 -22.43
N ALA A 18 8.60 -12.27 -23.26
CA ALA A 18 9.89 -11.68 -23.63
C ALA A 18 9.75 -10.34 -24.39
N ASP A 19 8.63 -10.11 -25.08
CA ASP A 19 8.37 -8.91 -25.89
C ASP A 19 7.75 -7.77 -25.07
N GLY A 20 7.28 -8.05 -23.85
CA GLY A 20 6.78 -7.03 -22.92
C GLY A 20 5.63 -7.48 -22.04
N ILE A 21 4.97 -6.49 -21.43
CA ILE A 21 3.80 -6.67 -20.56
C ILE A 21 2.54 -6.74 -21.44
N GLU A 22 1.80 -7.83 -21.33
CA GLU A 22 0.51 -8.03 -22.01
C GLU A 22 -0.64 -7.42 -21.20
N ALA A 23 -0.62 -7.64 -19.88
CA ALA A 23 -1.65 -7.13 -18.97
C ALA A 23 -1.08 -6.82 -17.59
N VAL A 24 -1.68 -5.82 -16.94
CA VAL A 24 -1.51 -5.54 -15.52
C VAL A 24 -2.88 -5.72 -14.85
N ILE A 25 -2.93 -6.60 -13.87
CA ILE A 25 -4.15 -6.93 -13.12
C ILE A 25 -4.00 -6.34 -11.72
N CYS A 26 -4.83 -5.35 -11.37
CA CYS A 26 -4.81 -4.75 -10.04
C CYS A 26 -6.05 -5.17 -9.24
N GLY A 27 -5.86 -6.06 -8.28
CA GLY A 27 -6.90 -6.44 -7.32
C GLY A 27 -7.00 -5.40 -6.20
N ILE A 28 -8.17 -4.80 -6.00
CA ILE A 28 -8.40 -3.75 -5.01
C ILE A 28 -9.55 -4.15 -4.09
N GLY A 29 -9.25 -4.35 -2.80
CA GLY A 29 -10.24 -4.62 -1.76
C GLY A 29 -10.35 -3.44 -0.79
N ILE A 30 -11.53 -2.84 -0.69
CA ILE A 30 -11.80 -1.69 0.19
C ILE A 30 -13.00 -1.98 1.08
N ASN A 31 -12.80 -1.84 2.39
CA ASN A 31 -13.85 -1.98 3.38
C ASN A 31 -14.69 -0.70 3.43
N LEU A 32 -15.87 -0.68 2.79
CA LEU A 32 -16.71 0.52 2.74
C LEU A 32 -17.66 0.63 3.95
N ASN A 33 -18.60 -0.30 4.09
CA ASN A 33 -19.75 -0.16 5.00
C ASN A 33 -19.83 -1.21 6.12
N HIS A 34 -18.77 -2.03 6.30
CA HIS A 34 -18.69 -3.01 7.38
C HIS A 34 -18.77 -2.35 8.75
N ASP A 35 -19.52 -2.96 9.67
CA ASP A 35 -19.44 -2.69 11.11
C ASP A 35 -18.33 -3.53 11.76
N VAL A 36 -18.07 -3.34 13.05
CA VAL A 36 -16.97 -4.04 13.75
C VAL A 36 -17.25 -5.54 13.78
N GLU A 37 -18.50 -5.92 13.95
CA GLU A 37 -18.98 -7.30 14.08
C GLU A 37 -18.91 -8.08 12.74
N ASP A 38 -18.80 -7.37 11.61
CA ASP A 38 -18.62 -7.99 10.29
C ASP A 38 -17.19 -8.49 10.05
N PHE A 39 -16.23 -8.10 10.90
CA PHE A 39 -14.86 -8.60 10.87
C PHE A 39 -14.70 -9.77 11.84
N ASP A 40 -13.99 -10.81 11.40
CA ASP A 40 -13.52 -11.89 12.27
C ASP A 40 -12.79 -11.30 13.49
N GLU A 41 -12.95 -11.93 14.66
CA GLU A 41 -12.41 -11.44 15.94
C GLU A 41 -10.92 -11.09 15.86
N ALA A 42 -10.13 -11.88 15.13
CA ALA A 42 -8.70 -11.66 14.93
C ALA A 42 -8.36 -10.36 14.16
N LEU A 43 -9.31 -9.81 13.41
CA LEU A 43 -9.14 -8.62 12.57
C LEU A 43 -9.77 -7.37 13.16
N GLN A 44 -10.66 -7.47 14.15
CA GLN A 44 -11.39 -6.32 14.71
C GLN A 44 -10.47 -5.20 15.24
N GLN A 45 -9.27 -5.54 15.72
CA GLN A 45 -8.28 -4.56 16.18
C GLN A 45 -7.43 -3.97 15.05
N THR A 46 -7.27 -4.68 13.93
CA THR A 46 -6.33 -4.29 12.86
C THR A 46 -7.02 -3.86 11.57
N ALA A 47 -8.32 -4.08 11.41
CA ALA A 47 -9.14 -3.70 10.27
C ALA A 47 -10.15 -2.60 10.64
N THR A 48 -10.55 -1.82 9.64
CA THR A 48 -11.62 -0.83 9.75
C THR A 48 -12.37 -0.71 8.41
N SER A 49 -13.51 -0.02 8.41
CA SER A 49 -14.20 0.41 7.20
C SER A 49 -14.23 1.94 7.08
N VAL A 50 -14.57 2.45 5.89
CA VAL A 50 -14.80 3.88 5.67
C VAL A 50 -15.97 4.37 6.54
N LYS A 51 -17.07 3.60 6.64
CA LYS A 51 -18.21 3.91 7.50
C LYS A 51 -17.80 4.11 8.96
N LEU A 52 -17.00 3.19 9.51
CA LEU A 52 -16.54 3.27 10.90
C LEU A 52 -15.69 4.52 11.17
N GLN A 53 -14.91 4.96 10.17
CA GLN A 53 -14.05 6.15 10.30
C GLN A 53 -14.78 7.48 10.08
N TYR A 54 -15.80 7.50 9.23
CA TYR A 54 -16.54 8.72 8.87
C TYR A 54 -17.93 8.82 9.52
N GLY A 55 -18.36 7.80 10.26
CA GLY A 55 -19.63 7.77 10.99
C GLY A 55 -20.89 7.75 10.11
N LYS A 56 -20.77 7.44 8.81
CA LYS A 56 -21.90 7.42 7.87
C LYS A 56 -21.77 6.33 6.82
N ILE A 57 -22.91 5.84 6.34
CA ILE A 57 -22.97 4.90 5.22
C ILE A 57 -22.46 5.59 3.96
N ILE A 58 -21.61 4.89 3.22
CA ILE A 58 -21.01 5.34 1.97
C ILE A 58 -21.85 4.82 0.80
N ASN A 59 -22.23 5.73 -0.10
CA ASN A 59 -22.80 5.36 -1.39
C ASN A 59 -21.69 4.72 -2.24
N ARG A 60 -21.88 3.43 -2.56
CA ARG A 60 -20.90 2.65 -3.32
C ARG A 60 -20.71 3.14 -4.75
N TYR A 61 -21.76 3.68 -5.38
CA TYR A 61 -21.66 4.17 -6.77
C TYR A 61 -20.84 5.46 -6.83
N ASP A 62 -21.14 6.42 -5.96
CA ASP A 62 -20.38 7.67 -5.86
C ASP A 62 -18.91 7.39 -5.52
N PHE A 63 -18.66 6.46 -4.59
CA PHE A 63 -17.29 6.04 -4.26
C PHE A 63 -16.56 5.40 -5.45
N LEU A 64 -17.23 4.51 -6.19
CA LEU A 64 -16.65 3.84 -7.34
C LEU A 64 -16.31 4.84 -8.45
N GLU A 65 -17.20 5.79 -8.74
CA GLU A 65 -16.96 6.85 -9.73
C GLU A 65 -15.70 7.64 -9.37
N GLN A 66 -15.59 8.08 -8.11
CA GLN A 66 -14.42 8.81 -7.63
C GLN A 66 -13.15 7.95 -7.67
N LEU A 67 -13.24 6.66 -7.30
CA LEU A 67 -12.12 5.74 -7.36
C LEU A 67 -11.61 5.58 -8.80
N MET A 68 -12.51 5.38 -9.77
CA MET A 68 -12.14 5.21 -11.18
C MET A 68 -11.48 6.46 -11.74
N GLN A 69 -12.03 7.65 -11.47
CA GLN A 69 -11.41 8.91 -11.88
C GLN A 69 -10.00 9.06 -11.32
N ARG A 70 -9.78 8.69 -10.04
CA ARG A 70 -8.45 8.77 -9.42
C ARG A 70 -7.48 7.73 -9.98
N ILE A 71 -7.94 6.51 -10.25
CA ILE A 71 -7.12 5.48 -10.88
C ILE A 71 -6.70 5.93 -12.28
N GLU A 72 -7.60 6.47 -13.08
CA GLU A 72 -7.28 6.96 -14.43
C GLU A 72 -6.22 8.06 -14.40
N VAL A 73 -6.37 9.06 -13.52
CA VAL A 73 -5.37 10.12 -13.35
C VAL A 73 -4.00 9.54 -12.96
N ARG A 74 -3.94 8.62 -11.99
CA ARG A 74 -2.67 8.02 -11.56
C ARG A 74 -2.08 7.09 -12.61
N TYR A 75 -2.92 6.41 -13.39
CA TYR A 75 -2.47 5.57 -14.49
C TYR A 75 -1.87 6.41 -15.63
N GLN A 76 -2.50 7.54 -15.99
CA GLN A 76 -1.91 8.47 -16.96
C GLN A 76 -0.55 9.00 -16.47
N GLN A 77 -0.45 9.42 -15.20
CA GLN A 77 0.83 9.83 -14.61
C GLN A 77 1.88 8.73 -14.69
N PHE A 78 1.52 7.48 -14.36
CA PHE A 78 2.41 6.32 -14.47
C PHE A 78 2.96 6.12 -15.90
N LEU A 79 2.16 6.39 -16.93
CA LEU A 79 2.58 6.26 -18.33
C LEU A 79 3.48 7.39 -18.80
N THR A 80 3.34 8.59 -18.24
CA THR A 80 3.93 9.82 -18.81
C THR A 80 5.02 10.45 -17.96
N GLU A 81 5.10 10.13 -16.67
CA GLU A 81 5.97 10.80 -15.71
C GLU A 81 6.84 9.81 -14.92
N PRO A 82 8.08 10.18 -14.55
CA PRO A 82 8.91 9.36 -13.67
C PRO A 82 8.39 9.37 -12.23
N PHE A 83 8.68 8.33 -11.46
CA PHE A 83 8.28 8.21 -10.03
C PHE A 83 8.67 9.44 -9.19
N THR A 84 9.80 10.09 -9.52
CA THR A 84 10.27 11.30 -8.85
C THR A 84 9.24 12.44 -8.83
N THR A 85 8.29 12.50 -9.76
CA THR A 85 7.23 13.54 -9.75
C THR A 85 6.22 13.34 -8.62
N ILE A 86 6.06 12.11 -8.13
CA ILE A 86 5.12 11.76 -7.04
C ILE A 86 5.83 11.32 -5.75
N LYS A 87 7.16 11.20 -5.76
CA LYS A 87 7.97 10.67 -4.64
C LYS A 87 7.67 11.39 -3.32
N ASP A 88 7.69 12.72 -3.33
CA ASP A 88 7.43 13.52 -2.11
C ASP A 88 6.00 13.33 -1.60
N GLU A 89 5.01 13.31 -2.49
CA GLU A 89 3.61 13.01 -2.12
C GLU A 89 3.50 11.60 -1.51
N TYR A 90 4.17 10.63 -2.11
CA TYR A 90 4.18 9.24 -1.63
C TYR A 90 4.79 9.15 -0.23
N ILE A 91 5.94 9.80 -0.01
CA ILE A 91 6.62 9.85 1.29
C ILE A 91 5.70 10.46 2.35
N GLN A 92 5.07 11.60 2.07
CA GLN A 92 4.18 12.29 3.01
C GLN A 92 2.94 11.47 3.39
N ARG A 93 2.44 10.62 2.48
CA ARG A 93 1.27 9.77 2.71
C ARG A 93 1.60 8.41 3.32
N SER A 94 2.86 8.00 3.30
CA SER A 94 3.30 6.71 3.85
C SER A 94 3.39 6.74 5.38
N ASN A 95 3.13 5.60 6.01
CA ASN A 95 3.05 5.45 7.46
C ASN A 95 4.19 4.60 8.07
N ILE A 96 5.21 4.28 7.27
CA ILE A 96 6.31 3.35 7.61
C ILE A 96 7.53 4.04 8.25
N TRP A 97 7.61 5.37 8.18
CA TRP A 97 8.78 6.12 8.65
C TRP A 97 8.93 6.14 10.17
N ASN A 98 10.18 6.29 10.64
CA ASN A 98 10.53 6.45 12.07
C ASN A 98 9.99 5.34 12.98
N LYS A 99 9.91 4.12 12.45
CA LYS A 99 9.43 2.93 13.16
C LYS A 99 10.36 1.78 12.89
N GLN A 100 10.48 0.90 13.88
CA GLN A 100 11.08 -0.41 13.69
C GLN A 100 10.01 -1.34 13.13
N LEU A 101 10.26 -1.86 11.93
CA LEU A 101 9.31 -2.71 11.20
C LEU A 101 9.91 -4.10 11.03
N ARG A 102 9.03 -5.10 10.92
CA ARG A 102 9.42 -6.46 10.53
C ARG A 102 9.26 -6.60 9.03
N PHE A 103 10.34 -6.99 8.35
CA PHE A 103 10.37 -7.26 6.92
C PHE A 103 10.43 -8.76 6.69
N THR A 104 9.64 -9.26 5.74
CA THR A 104 9.74 -10.65 5.26
C THR A 104 10.09 -10.66 3.78
N GLU A 105 11.23 -11.28 3.44
CA GLU A 105 11.68 -11.53 2.06
C GLU A 105 11.86 -13.04 1.85
N GLY A 106 10.90 -13.66 1.17
CA GLY A 106 10.88 -15.12 0.99
C GLY A 106 10.80 -15.86 2.33
N LYS A 107 11.93 -16.45 2.77
CA LYS A 107 12.05 -17.17 4.06
C LYS A 107 12.77 -16.38 5.14
N GLN A 108 13.37 -15.25 4.79
CA GLN A 108 14.14 -14.44 5.73
C GLN A 108 13.24 -13.39 6.36
N GLN A 109 13.43 -13.19 7.66
CA GLN A 109 12.77 -12.15 8.42
C GLN A 109 13.81 -11.35 9.19
N PHE A 110 13.69 -10.03 9.13
CA PHE A 110 14.56 -9.15 9.88
C PHE A 110 13.79 -7.91 10.34
N TYR A 111 14.36 -7.21 11.32
CA TYR A 111 13.83 -5.95 11.82
C TYR A 111 14.73 -4.81 11.37
N GLY A 112 14.13 -3.72 10.91
CA GLY A 112 14.88 -2.55 10.48
C GLY A 112 14.05 -1.28 10.47
N ASN A 113 14.72 -0.17 10.18
CA ASN A 113 14.11 1.14 10.02
C ASN A 113 14.22 1.55 8.55
N VAL A 114 13.12 2.06 8.00
CA VAL A 114 13.14 2.65 6.66
C VAL A 114 13.83 4.00 6.71
N MET A 115 14.86 4.17 5.89
CA MET A 115 15.63 5.41 5.78
C MET A 115 15.13 6.29 4.65
N GLU A 116 14.85 5.68 3.50
CA GLU A 116 14.47 6.39 2.27
C GLU A 116 13.70 5.44 1.33
N ILE A 117 12.95 6.01 0.41
CA ILE A 117 12.58 5.36 -0.86
C ILE A 117 13.39 6.03 -1.97
N ASP A 118 14.11 5.29 -2.80
CA ASP A 118 14.94 5.90 -3.86
C ASP A 118 14.11 6.34 -5.07
N ASP A 119 14.76 6.97 -6.05
CA ASP A 119 14.10 7.50 -7.26
C ASP A 119 13.54 6.42 -8.19
N GLN A 120 13.87 5.16 -7.95
CA GLN A 120 13.34 3.99 -8.65
C GLN A 120 12.25 3.28 -7.84
N GLY A 121 11.86 3.82 -6.67
CA GLY A 121 10.84 3.26 -5.81
C GLY A 121 11.32 2.14 -4.87
N PHE A 122 12.63 1.90 -4.76
CA PHE A 122 13.15 0.89 -3.84
C PHE A 122 13.22 1.43 -2.42
N LEU A 123 12.88 0.58 -1.47
CA LEU A 123 12.95 0.90 -0.05
C LEU A 123 14.37 0.67 0.47
N LEU A 124 14.96 1.69 1.08
CA LEU A 124 16.27 1.60 1.73
C LEU A 124 16.05 1.41 3.24
N VAL A 125 16.48 0.26 3.75
CA VAL A 125 16.28 -0.17 5.14
C VAL A 125 17.63 -0.38 5.80
N VAL A 126 17.78 0.07 7.04
CA VAL A 126 18.90 -0.28 7.91
C VAL A 126 18.39 -1.24 8.97
N ASP A 127 18.97 -2.44 9.04
CA ASP A 127 18.60 -3.42 10.04
C ASP A 127 19.23 -3.14 11.42
N ARG A 128 19.02 -4.04 12.38
CA ARG A 128 19.54 -3.89 13.74
C ARG A 128 21.06 -4.08 13.85
N ASP A 129 21.65 -4.79 12.91
CA ASP A 129 23.10 -5.04 12.88
C ASP A 129 23.84 -3.89 12.15
N GLY A 130 23.09 -2.97 11.54
CA GLY A 130 23.60 -1.80 10.84
C GLY A 130 23.78 -2.03 9.34
N ASP A 131 23.34 -3.18 8.82
CA ASP A 131 23.45 -3.53 7.42
C ASP A 131 22.35 -2.83 6.60
N PHE A 132 22.72 -2.44 5.38
CA PHE A 132 21.84 -1.74 4.44
C PHE A 132 21.17 -2.73 3.48
N HIS A 133 19.85 -2.62 3.36
CA HIS A 133 19.03 -3.42 2.46
C HIS A 133 18.31 -2.51 1.46
N ARG A 134 18.37 -2.86 0.17
CA ARG A 134 17.66 -2.17 -0.90
C ARG A 134 16.59 -3.09 -1.47
N LEU A 135 15.35 -2.88 -1.05
CA LEU A 135 14.23 -3.79 -1.30
C LEU A 135 13.33 -3.26 -2.42
N MET A 136 13.07 -4.08 -3.43
CA MET A 136 12.08 -3.76 -4.47
C MET A 136 10.64 -3.96 -3.96
N SER A 137 10.45 -4.96 -3.10
CA SER A 137 9.18 -5.33 -2.49
C SER A 137 9.47 -6.06 -1.18
N ALA A 138 8.59 -5.90 -0.20
CA ALA A 138 8.65 -6.61 1.07
C ALA A 138 7.26 -6.71 1.68
N ASP A 139 7.01 -7.79 2.42
CA ASP A 139 5.90 -7.81 3.37
C ASP A 139 6.34 -7.11 4.66
N ILE A 140 5.55 -6.13 5.10
CA ILE A 140 5.91 -5.18 6.16
C ILE A 140 4.86 -5.25 7.27
N GLU A 141 5.32 -5.55 8.46
CA GLU A 141 4.50 -5.54 9.67
C GLU A 141 4.97 -4.49 10.67
N PHE A 142 4.00 -3.89 11.36
CA PHE A 142 4.16 -2.80 12.32
C PHE A 142 4.37 -3.32 13.74
#